data_AF-A0A396RU72-F1
#
_entry.id   AF-A0A396RU72-F1
#
_cell.length_a   1.000
_cell.length_b   1.000
_cell.length_c   1.000
_cell.angle_alpha   90.00
_cell.angle_beta   90.00
_cell.angle_gamma   90.00
#
_symmetry.space_group_name_H-M   'P 1'
#
loop_
_entity.id
_entity.type
_entity.pdbx_description
1 polymer ?
#
loop_
_entity_poly.entity_id
_entity_poly.type
_entity_poly.pdbx_seq_one_letter_code
_entity_poly.pdbx_strand_id
1 'polypeptide(L)'
;MLSSPIQALVFEYAGTLIESRCTEHPELLPGHQALENCLARRGIPVAVLFDDELPATARLLPETWLCLPAQPQRRFPAPDPLLKAATHLAVDQLRRGVLVSGTVAGVQAGLNAGWWTIGTAMSGPLPSVGLNLWRDMEPADQDRVRMQATLGLMNAGAHYVIDTIADLNECLLDIQTRLERNERP
;
A
#
# COMPACT_ATOMS: atom_id res chain seq x y z
N MET A 1 15.12 9.99 -20.55
CA MET A 1 14.19 8.98 -20.04
C MET A 1 12.85 9.68 -19.81
N LEU A 2 11.76 9.18 -20.37
CA LEU A 2 10.42 9.70 -20.08
C LEU A 2 10.14 9.44 -18.59
N SER A 3 9.79 10.48 -17.85
CA SER A 3 9.38 10.38 -16.45
C SER A 3 8.11 9.52 -16.36
N SER A 4 8.02 8.65 -15.35
CA SER A 4 6.83 7.82 -15.11
C SER A 4 5.58 8.70 -15.00
N PRO A 5 4.45 8.32 -15.62
CA PRO A 5 3.20 9.08 -15.45
C PRO A 5 2.65 8.98 -14.02
N ILE A 6 3.07 7.96 -13.24
CA ILE A 6 2.84 7.88 -11.79
C ILE A 6 3.85 8.79 -11.09
N GLN A 7 3.35 9.74 -10.30
CA GLN A 7 4.14 10.75 -9.58
C GLN A 7 4.38 10.40 -8.10
N ALA A 8 3.60 9.49 -7.53
CA ALA A 8 3.80 9.01 -6.16
C ALA A 8 3.24 7.61 -5.97
N LEU A 9 3.95 6.80 -5.20
CA LEU A 9 3.48 5.55 -4.65
C LEU A 9 3.48 5.63 -3.13
N VAL A 10 2.34 5.40 -2.51
CA VAL A 10 2.17 5.47 -1.06
C VAL A 10 1.74 4.10 -0.53
N PHE A 11 2.42 3.63 0.51
CA PHE A 11 2.04 2.40 1.22
C PHE A 11 1.39 2.74 2.56
N GLU A 12 0.29 2.08 2.89
CA GLU A 12 -0.09 1.90 4.30
C GLU A 12 0.88 0.88 4.92
N TYR A 13 1.56 1.24 6.00
CA TYR A 13 2.59 0.39 6.57
C TYR A 13 2.04 -0.98 7.02
N ALA A 14 1.03 -0.96 7.89
CA ALA A 14 0.41 -2.16 8.41
C ALA A 14 -0.51 -2.79 7.35
N GLY A 15 -0.40 -4.11 7.17
CA GLY A 15 -1.24 -4.83 6.20
C GLY A 15 -0.73 -4.77 4.76
N THR A 16 0.40 -4.09 4.52
CA THR A 16 1.01 -3.99 3.19
C THR A 16 2.51 -4.31 3.19
N LEU A 17 3.27 -3.80 4.16
CA LEU A 17 4.72 -3.99 4.23
C LEU A 17 5.18 -4.92 5.35
N ILE A 18 4.33 -5.16 6.35
CA ILE A 18 4.63 -6.02 7.52
C ILE A 18 3.53 -7.04 7.80
N GLU A 19 3.96 -8.15 8.38
CA GLU A 19 3.12 -9.30 8.75
C GLU A 19 2.33 -9.10 10.05
N SER A 20 2.77 -8.21 10.95
CA SER A 20 2.05 -7.95 12.21
C SER A 20 2.45 -6.62 12.86
N ARG A 21 1.51 -5.99 13.56
CA ARG A 21 1.75 -4.78 14.38
C ARG A 21 2.47 -5.08 15.71
N CYS A 22 2.47 -6.34 16.15
CA CYS A 22 2.85 -6.75 17.50
C CYS A 22 3.85 -7.91 17.51
N THR A 23 5.01 -7.77 16.87
CA THR A 23 6.11 -8.74 16.99
C THR A 23 7.33 -8.07 17.58
N GLU A 24 8.04 -8.76 18.49
CA GLU A 24 9.33 -8.29 19.01
C GLU A 24 10.40 -8.16 17.90
N HIS A 25 10.21 -8.89 16.79
CA HIS A 25 11.05 -8.86 15.58
C HIS A 25 10.18 -8.79 14.31
N PRO A 26 9.74 -7.61 13.87
CA PRO A 26 8.93 -7.51 12.67
C PRO A 26 9.82 -7.61 11.43
N GLU A 27 9.42 -8.45 10.49
CA GLU A 27 10.07 -8.62 9.19
C GLU A 27 9.24 -7.93 8.09
N LEU A 28 9.93 -7.46 7.05
CA LEU A 28 9.25 -6.99 5.85
C LEU A 28 8.70 -8.19 5.09
N LEU A 29 7.50 -8.02 4.54
CA LEU A 29 6.89 -9.04 3.69
C LEU A 29 7.80 -9.43 2.51
N PRO A 30 7.76 -10.70 2.07
CA PRO A 30 8.48 -11.15 0.89
C PRO A 30 8.21 -10.26 -0.34
N GLY A 31 9.25 -10.01 -1.13
CA GLY A 31 9.16 -9.21 -2.36
C GLY A 31 9.54 -7.73 -2.23
N HIS A 32 9.73 -7.21 -1.01
CA HIS A 32 10.09 -5.79 -0.80
C HIS A 32 11.39 -5.39 -1.55
N GLN A 33 12.43 -6.24 -1.55
CA GLN A 33 13.70 -5.93 -2.20
C GLN A 33 13.59 -5.85 -3.74
N ALA A 34 12.80 -6.75 -4.33
CA ALA A 34 12.53 -6.74 -5.76
C ALA A 34 11.74 -5.49 -6.15
N LEU A 35 10.75 -5.14 -5.32
CA LEU A 35 9.95 -3.94 -5.47
C LEU A 35 10.79 -2.66 -5.36
N GLU A 36 11.66 -2.55 -4.35
CA GLU A 36 12.56 -1.41 -4.19
C GLU A 36 13.41 -1.18 -5.44
N ASN A 37 14.07 -2.23 -5.93
CA ASN A 37 14.86 -2.17 -7.16
C ASN A 37 14.02 -1.72 -8.37
N CYS A 38 12.77 -2.17 -8.43
CA CYS A 38 11.86 -1.84 -9.50
C CYS A 38 11.41 -0.36 -9.45
N LEU A 39 11.12 0.15 -8.26
CA LEU A 39 10.73 1.55 -8.04
C LEU A 39 11.90 2.50 -8.27
N ALA A 40 13.10 2.14 -7.80
CA ALA A 40 14.32 2.89 -8.03
C ALA A 40 14.63 3.06 -9.52
N ARG A 41 14.49 1.99 -10.32
CA ARG A 41 14.67 2.05 -11.79
C ARG A 41 13.65 2.95 -12.49
N ARG A 42 12.44 3.09 -11.94
CA ARG A 42 11.38 3.94 -12.49
C ARG A 42 11.44 5.38 -12.00
N GLY A 43 12.22 5.66 -10.97
CA GLY A 43 12.29 6.99 -10.34
C GLY A 43 10.96 7.44 -9.74
N ILE A 44 10.13 6.51 -9.26
CA ILE A 44 8.84 6.83 -8.63
C ILE A 44 9.11 7.17 -7.15
N PRO A 45 8.78 8.38 -6.68
CA PRO A 45 8.89 8.73 -5.26
C PRO A 45 7.95 7.88 -4.41
N VAL A 46 8.45 7.43 -3.26
CA VAL A 46 7.71 6.54 -2.35
C VAL A 46 7.53 7.21 -1.00
N ALA A 47 6.32 7.10 -0.44
CA ALA A 47 6.09 7.36 0.98
C ALA A 47 5.40 6.18 1.67
N VAL A 48 5.60 6.08 2.98
CA VAL A 48 4.99 5.07 3.84
C VAL A 48 4.25 5.79 4.96
N LEU A 49 2.97 5.49 5.09
CA LEU A 49 2.07 6.04 6.10
C LEU A 49 1.96 5.07 7.27
N PHE A 50 2.18 5.56 8.48
CA PHE A 50 2.05 4.80 9.72
C PHE A 50 0.77 5.18 10.46
N ASP A 51 0.12 4.22 11.11
CA ASP A 51 -1.12 4.47 11.88
C ASP A 51 -0.86 5.07 13.26
N ASP A 52 0.33 4.82 13.80
CA ASP A 52 0.81 5.30 15.09
C ASP A 52 2.21 5.97 14.93
N GLU A 53 2.95 6.06 16.03
CA GLU A 53 4.34 6.54 16.01
C GLU A 53 5.22 5.66 15.10
N LEU A 54 6.30 6.24 14.57
CA LEU A 54 7.24 5.51 13.75
C LEU A 54 7.79 4.30 14.53
N PRO A 55 7.52 3.07 14.09
CA PRO A 55 8.02 1.88 14.77
C PRO A 55 9.52 1.73 14.51
N ALA A 56 10.21 1.00 15.39
CA ALA A 56 11.65 0.72 15.24
C ALA A 56 11.98 0.04 13.89
N THR A 57 11.02 -0.64 13.28
CA THR A 57 11.10 -1.30 11.98
C THR A 57 11.10 -0.36 10.79
N ALA A 58 10.77 0.93 10.97
CA ALA A 58 10.93 1.92 9.91
C ALA A 58 12.40 1.96 9.42
N ARG A 59 13.37 1.58 10.26
CA ARG A 59 14.80 1.43 9.89
C ARG A 59 15.08 0.33 8.85
N LEU A 60 14.14 -0.58 8.63
CA LEU A 60 14.24 -1.63 7.62
C LEU A 60 13.83 -1.13 6.23
N LEU A 61 13.15 0.02 6.17
CA LEU A 61 12.74 0.62 4.91
C LEU A 61 13.92 1.36 4.27
N PRO A 62 13.95 1.46 2.93
CA PRO A 62 14.98 2.23 2.23
C PRO A 62 15.01 3.68 2.71
N GLU A 63 16.20 4.25 2.90
CA GLU A 63 16.36 5.67 3.29
C GLU A 63 15.76 6.64 2.26
N THR A 64 15.59 6.18 1.02
CA THR A 64 14.96 6.95 -0.05
C THR A 64 13.45 7.06 0.09
N TRP A 65 12.82 6.24 0.94
CA TRP A 65 11.37 6.24 1.15
C TRP A 65 11.00 7.19 2.28
N LEU A 66 10.08 8.09 1.99
CA LEU A 66 9.60 9.06 2.97
C LEU A 66 8.69 8.38 3.99
N CYS A 67 9.13 8.32 5.25
CA CYS A 67 8.31 7.77 6.33
C CYS A 67 7.50 8.88 7.02
N LEU A 68 6.17 8.77 7.00
CA LEU A 68 5.25 9.77 7.54
C LEU A 68 4.45 9.21 8.72
N PRO A 69 4.60 9.77 9.94
CA PRO A 69 3.91 9.27 11.12
C PRO A 69 2.40 9.52 11.06
N ALA A 70 1.69 8.87 11.99
CA ALA A 70 0.25 9.01 12.16
C ALA A 70 -0.25 10.45 12.23
N GLN A 71 -1.47 10.64 11.75
CA GLN A 71 -2.24 11.86 11.95
C GLN A 71 -3.44 11.59 12.86
N PRO A 72 -3.32 11.81 14.18
CA PRO A 72 -4.32 11.39 15.15
C PRO A 72 -5.71 11.99 14.92
N GLN A 73 -5.79 13.20 14.36
CA GLN A 73 -7.05 13.92 14.18
C GLN A 73 -7.83 13.48 12.94
N ARG A 74 -7.15 13.01 11.88
CA ARG A 74 -7.75 12.66 10.59
C ARG A 74 -7.07 11.43 9.97
N ARG A 75 -7.33 10.27 10.57
CA ARG A 75 -6.90 8.95 10.08
C ARG A 75 -7.76 8.49 8.90
N PHE A 76 -7.37 7.40 8.25
CA PHE A 76 -8.22 6.70 7.30
C PHE A 76 -9.62 6.46 7.88
N PRO A 77 -10.70 6.70 7.11
CA PRO A 77 -10.76 6.90 5.66
C PRO A 77 -10.61 8.36 5.18
N ALA A 78 -10.18 9.29 6.03
CA ALA A 78 -9.94 10.67 5.59
C ALA A 78 -8.77 10.75 4.59
N PRO A 79 -8.81 11.65 3.59
CA PRO A 79 -7.77 11.75 2.56
C PRO A 79 -6.50 12.47 3.06
N ASP A 80 -6.56 13.12 4.22
CA ASP A 80 -5.50 13.98 4.76
C ASP A 80 -4.09 13.35 4.80
N PRO A 81 -3.92 12.06 5.19
CA PRO A 81 -2.60 11.42 5.14
C PRO A 81 -2.01 11.39 3.73
N LEU A 82 -2.84 11.15 2.71
CA LEU A 82 -2.41 11.09 1.31
C LEU A 82 -2.12 12.48 0.75
N LEU A 83 -2.92 13.49 1.10
CA LEU A 83 -2.68 14.88 0.68
C LEU A 83 -1.36 15.42 1.26
N LYS A 84 -1.05 15.07 2.50
CA LYS A 84 0.24 15.38 3.11
C LYS A 84 1.39 14.68 2.39
N ALA A 85 1.25 13.39 2.07
CA ALA A 85 2.23 12.66 1.28
C ALA A 85 2.43 13.29 -0.10
N ALA A 86 1.35 13.67 -0.78
CA ALA A 86 1.39 14.37 -2.07
C ALA A 86 2.23 15.65 -2.02
N THR A 87 2.07 16.41 -0.93
CA THR A 87 2.80 17.67 -0.71
C THR A 87 4.29 17.41 -0.52
N HIS A 88 4.66 16.45 0.32
CA HIS A 88 6.06 16.11 0.55
C HIS A 88 6.76 15.49 -0.67
N LEU A 89 6.02 14.73 -1.48
CA LEU A 89 6.52 14.09 -2.70
C LEU A 89 6.43 15.02 -3.93
N ALA A 90 5.99 16.27 -3.77
CA ALA A 90 5.83 17.25 -4.85
C ALA A 90 4.97 16.74 -6.03
N VAL A 91 3.84 16.09 -5.72
CA VAL A 91 2.89 15.59 -6.73
C VAL A 91 2.11 16.75 -7.35
N ASP A 92 2.21 16.93 -8.66
CA ASP A 92 1.47 17.98 -9.38
C ASP A 92 -0.01 17.65 -9.57
N GLN A 93 -0.34 16.36 -9.74
CA GLN A 93 -1.69 15.91 -10.07
C GLN A 93 -2.06 14.71 -9.21
N LEU A 94 -3.02 14.87 -8.29
CA LEU A 94 -3.42 13.82 -7.35
C LEU A 94 -3.81 12.49 -8.02
N ARG A 95 -4.45 12.55 -9.20
CA ARG A 95 -4.79 11.35 -10.00
C ARG A 95 -3.59 10.51 -10.45
N ARG A 96 -2.36 11.03 -10.35
CA ARG A 96 -1.10 10.34 -10.65
C ARG A 96 -0.48 9.70 -9.41
N GLY A 97 -1.16 9.76 -8.27
CA GLY A 97 -0.80 9.03 -7.06
C GLY A 97 -1.44 7.64 -7.03
N VAL A 98 -0.72 6.68 -6.45
CA VAL A 98 -1.18 5.31 -6.20
C VAL A 98 -1.05 5.02 -4.71
N LEU A 99 -2.12 4.56 -4.07
CA LEU A 99 -2.11 4.02 -2.71
C LEU A 99 -2.15 2.49 -2.76
N VAL A 100 -1.27 1.85 -2.01
CA VAL A 100 -1.31 0.40 -1.74
C VAL A 100 -1.69 0.19 -0.28
N SER A 101 -2.77 -0.53 -0.03
CA SER A 101 -3.34 -0.72 1.30
C SER A 101 -4.05 -2.06 1.42
N GLY A 102 -3.80 -2.77 2.51
CA GLY A 102 -4.52 -4.00 2.85
C GLY A 102 -5.86 -3.75 3.57
N THR A 103 -6.26 -2.49 3.78
CA THR A 103 -7.43 -2.14 4.60
C THR A 103 -8.53 -1.46 3.81
N VAL A 104 -9.79 -1.73 4.18
CA VAL A 104 -10.96 -1.04 3.60
C VAL A 104 -10.88 0.47 3.84
N ALA A 105 -10.44 0.88 5.03
CA ALA A 105 -10.31 2.31 5.37
C ALA A 105 -9.24 3.00 4.51
N GLY A 106 -8.09 2.34 4.26
CA GLY A 106 -7.05 2.87 3.40
C GLY A 106 -7.51 2.98 1.94
N VAL A 107 -8.15 1.94 1.39
CA VAL A 107 -8.77 2.02 0.05
C VAL A 107 -9.72 3.21 -0.05
N GLN A 108 -10.61 3.37 0.93
CA GLN A 108 -11.55 4.50 0.95
C GLN A 108 -10.85 5.86 1.04
N ALA A 109 -9.73 5.96 1.78
CA ALA A 109 -8.91 7.17 1.83
C ALA A 109 -8.29 7.51 0.47
N GLY A 110 -7.80 6.50 -0.25
CA GLY A 110 -7.30 6.64 -1.63
C GLY A 110 -8.36 7.18 -2.58
N LEU A 111 -9.56 6.60 -2.54
CA LEU A 111 -10.69 7.06 -3.34
C LEU A 111 -11.10 8.49 -2.98
N ASN A 112 -11.17 8.81 -1.69
CA ASN A 112 -11.50 10.15 -1.21
C ASN A 112 -10.44 11.20 -1.61
N ALA A 113 -9.18 10.79 -1.79
CA ALA A 113 -8.09 11.65 -2.28
C ALA A 113 -8.05 11.76 -3.82
N GLY A 114 -8.82 10.95 -4.54
CA GLY A 114 -8.79 10.85 -6.01
C GLY A 114 -7.54 10.14 -6.54
N TRP A 115 -7.06 9.13 -5.82
CA TRP A 115 -5.89 8.33 -6.16
C TRP A 115 -6.28 6.95 -6.69
N TRP A 116 -5.39 6.33 -7.46
CA TRP A 116 -5.50 4.90 -7.75
C TRP A 116 -5.27 4.09 -6.47
N THR A 117 -5.95 2.94 -6.35
CA THR A 117 -5.91 2.10 -5.16
C THR A 117 -5.66 0.65 -5.51
N ILE A 118 -4.70 0.04 -4.81
CA ILE A 118 -4.32 -1.36 -4.95
C ILE A 118 -4.47 -2.02 -3.58
N GLY A 119 -5.37 -2.99 -3.49
CA GLY A 119 -5.63 -3.77 -2.29
C GLY A 119 -4.69 -4.97 -2.15
N THR A 120 -4.18 -5.26 -0.94
CA THR A 120 -3.38 -6.48 -0.65
C THR A 120 -4.17 -7.49 0.17
N ALA A 121 -4.72 -8.52 -0.48
CA ALA A 121 -5.68 -9.46 0.11
C ALA A 121 -5.06 -10.49 1.06
N MET A 122 -3.81 -10.93 0.83
CA MET A 122 -3.13 -11.81 1.78
C MET A 122 -2.49 -11.02 2.91
N SER A 123 -1.84 -9.90 2.61
CA SER A 123 -1.10 -9.11 3.60
C SER A 123 -2.02 -8.32 4.54
N GLY A 124 -3.18 -7.86 4.06
CA GLY A 124 -4.09 -6.99 4.80
C GLY A 124 -4.66 -7.58 6.09
N PRO A 125 -5.08 -8.87 6.10
CA PRO A 125 -5.57 -9.54 7.31
C PRO A 125 -4.47 -9.86 8.34
N LEU A 126 -3.20 -10.00 7.94
CA LEU A 126 -2.12 -10.50 8.80
C LEU A 126 -1.93 -9.69 10.09
N PRO A 127 -2.02 -8.34 10.11
CA PRO A 127 -2.00 -7.57 11.34
C PRO A 127 -3.07 -7.95 12.37
N SER A 128 -4.23 -8.45 11.92
CA SER A 128 -5.35 -8.83 12.78
C SER A 128 -5.35 -10.32 13.15
N VAL A 129 -4.92 -11.19 12.23
CA VAL A 129 -4.87 -12.64 12.43
C VAL A 129 -3.57 -13.07 13.14
N GLY A 130 -2.47 -12.36 12.88
CA GLY A 130 -1.13 -12.74 13.31
C GLY A 130 -0.51 -13.80 12.41
N LEU A 131 0.77 -13.64 12.10
CA LEU A 131 1.49 -14.51 11.15
C LEU A 131 1.60 -15.97 11.59
N ASN A 132 1.89 -16.23 12.87
CA ASN A 132 2.03 -17.61 13.36
C ASN A 132 0.70 -18.34 13.25
N LEU A 133 -0.39 -17.71 13.69
CA LEU A 133 -1.73 -18.26 13.53
C LEU A 133 -2.05 -18.49 12.05
N TRP A 134 -1.75 -17.52 11.18
CA TRP A 134 -1.93 -17.68 9.74
C TRP A 134 -1.18 -18.91 9.19
N ARG A 135 0.08 -19.09 9.54
CA ARG A 135 0.91 -20.22 9.08
C ARG A 135 0.38 -21.57 9.58
N ASP A 136 -0.22 -21.60 10.75
CA ASP A 136 -0.80 -22.80 11.36
C ASP A 136 -2.24 -23.09 10.88
N MET A 137 -2.87 -22.18 10.12
CA MET A 137 -4.20 -22.40 9.55
C MET A 137 -4.19 -23.44 8.43
N GLU A 138 -5.26 -24.23 8.37
CA GLU A 138 -5.51 -25.10 7.23
C GLU A 138 -5.63 -24.29 5.93
N PRO A 139 -5.18 -24.82 4.78
CA PRO A 139 -5.23 -24.10 3.50
C PRO A 139 -6.62 -23.56 3.15
N ALA A 140 -7.68 -24.30 3.48
CA ALA A 140 -9.06 -23.89 3.25
C ALA A 140 -9.46 -22.64 4.06
N ASP A 141 -8.95 -22.50 5.28
CA ASP A 141 -9.21 -21.33 6.12
C ASP A 141 -8.39 -20.12 5.67
N GLN A 142 -7.14 -20.31 5.24
CA GLN A 142 -6.34 -19.24 4.62
C GLN A 142 -7.04 -18.70 3.37
N ASP A 143 -7.54 -19.59 2.51
CA ASP A 143 -8.29 -19.21 1.31
C ASP A 143 -9.59 -18.47 1.64
N ARG A 144 -10.31 -18.90 2.68
CA ARG A 144 -11.52 -18.21 3.13
C ARG A 144 -11.21 -16.80 3.61
N VAL A 145 -10.16 -16.60 4.40
CA VAL A 145 -9.77 -15.27 4.89
C VAL A 145 -9.31 -14.38 3.73
N ARG A 146 -8.48 -14.91 2.81
CA ARG A 146 -8.03 -14.19 1.61
C ARG A 146 -9.20 -13.79 0.72
N MET A 147 -10.17 -14.67 0.51
CA MET A 147 -11.37 -14.37 -0.29
C MET A 147 -12.22 -13.28 0.38
N GLN A 148 -12.41 -13.35 1.71
CA GLN A 148 -13.13 -12.32 2.46
C GLN A 148 -12.43 -10.96 2.35
N ALA A 149 -11.10 -10.93 2.46
CA ALA A 149 -10.32 -9.71 2.28
C ALA A 149 -10.44 -9.15 0.86
N THR A 150 -10.33 -10.01 -0.16
CA THR A 150 -10.51 -9.66 -1.57
C THR A 150 -11.86 -9.00 -1.81
N LEU A 151 -12.94 -9.66 -1.37
CA LEU A 151 -14.30 -9.14 -1.51
C LEU A 151 -14.48 -7.82 -0.77
N GLY A 152 -13.92 -7.69 0.44
CA GLY A 152 -13.95 -6.44 1.20
C GLY A 152 -13.29 -5.27 0.46
N LEU A 153 -12.10 -5.50 -0.09
CA LEU A 153 -11.33 -4.49 -0.84
C LEU A 153 -12.03 -4.13 -2.16
N MET A 154 -12.56 -5.11 -2.88
CA MET A 154 -13.33 -4.87 -4.11
C MET A 154 -14.62 -4.08 -3.83
N ASN A 155 -15.36 -4.44 -2.78
CA ASN A 155 -16.58 -3.73 -2.38
C ASN A 155 -16.30 -2.30 -1.89
N ALA A 156 -15.11 -2.05 -1.35
CA ALA A 156 -14.64 -0.71 -1.00
C ALA A 156 -14.27 0.14 -2.23
N GLY A 157 -14.21 -0.46 -3.44
CA GLY A 157 -13.88 0.22 -4.68
C GLY A 157 -12.39 0.21 -5.03
N ALA A 158 -11.61 -0.76 -4.54
CA ALA A 158 -10.22 -0.92 -4.98
C ALA A 158 -10.13 -1.11 -6.50
N HIS A 159 -9.24 -0.37 -7.18
CA HIS A 159 -9.07 -0.49 -8.63
C HIS A 159 -8.40 -1.81 -9.02
N TYR A 160 -7.52 -2.30 -8.15
CA TYR A 160 -6.86 -3.60 -8.26
C TYR A 160 -6.84 -4.27 -6.88
N VAL A 161 -6.87 -5.59 -6.86
CA VAL A 161 -6.59 -6.39 -5.68
C VAL A 161 -5.57 -7.46 -6.05
N ILE A 162 -4.50 -7.55 -5.28
CA ILE A 162 -3.41 -8.51 -5.43
C ILE A 162 -3.22 -9.27 -4.11
N ASP A 163 -2.57 -10.41 -4.16
CA ASP A 163 -2.31 -11.20 -2.96
C ASP A 163 -1.25 -10.51 -2.10
N THR A 164 -0.10 -10.16 -2.69
CA THR A 164 1.02 -9.51 -1.99
C THR A 164 1.67 -8.42 -2.82
N ILE A 165 2.55 -7.63 -2.21
CA ILE A 165 3.34 -6.60 -2.90
C ILE A 165 4.26 -7.16 -4.01
N ALA A 166 4.50 -8.47 -4.07
CA ALA A 166 5.27 -9.09 -5.13
C ALA A 166 4.61 -8.93 -6.51
N ASP A 167 3.28 -8.85 -6.54
CA ASP A 167 2.47 -8.74 -7.77
C ASP A 167 2.23 -7.28 -8.18
N LEU A 168 2.74 -6.31 -7.39
CA LEU A 168 2.47 -4.89 -7.58
C LEU A 168 2.96 -4.35 -8.93
N ASN A 169 3.99 -4.97 -9.50
CA ASN A 169 4.60 -4.53 -10.76
C ASN A 169 3.59 -4.46 -11.91
N GLU A 170 2.76 -5.49 -12.08
CA GLU A 170 1.81 -5.58 -13.18
C GLU A 170 0.72 -4.51 -13.06
N CYS A 171 0.23 -4.26 -11.83
CA CYS A 171 -0.73 -3.19 -11.57
C CYS A 171 -0.15 -1.81 -11.91
N LEU A 172 1.12 -1.54 -11.55
CA LEU A 172 1.75 -0.26 -11.85
C LEU A 172 1.90 -0.05 -13.36
N LEU A 173 2.25 -1.08 -14.13
CA LEU A 173 2.35 -1.00 -15.60
C LEU A 173 0.99 -0.71 -16.25
N ASP A 174 -0.07 -1.36 -15.77
CA ASP A 174 -1.42 -1.11 -16.28
C ASP A 174 -1.89 0.32 -15.95
N ILE A 175 -1.69 0.78 -14.70
CA ILE A 175 -2.01 2.17 -14.30
C ILE A 175 -1.23 3.18 -15.15
N GLN A 176 0.05 2.94 -15.43
CA GLN A 176 0.83 3.83 -16.31
C GLN A 176 0.19 3.93 -17.70
N THR A 177 -0.19 2.80 -18.30
CA THR A 177 -0.85 2.74 -19.61
C THR A 177 -2.18 3.48 -19.60
N ARG A 178 -2.98 3.32 -18.54
CA ARG A 178 -4.27 4.00 -18.35
C ARG A 178 -4.10 5.51 -18.18
N LEU A 179 -3.09 5.96 -17.42
CA LEU A 179 -2.76 7.38 -17.25
C LEU A 179 -2.30 8.03 -18.57
N GLU A 180 -1.56 7.31 -19.41
CA GLU A 180 -1.18 7.78 -20.76
C GLU A 180 -2.40 7.96 -21.68
N ARG A 181 -3.44 7.17 -21.47
CA ARG A 181 -4.75 7.30 -22.14
C ARG A 181 -5.67 8.35 -21.49
N ASN A 182 -5.18 9.10 -20.50
CA ASN A 182 -5.94 10.07 -19.70
C ASN A 182 -7.12 9.47 -18.91
N GLU A 183 -7.09 8.16 -18.65
CA GLU A 183 -7.99 7.57 -17.67
C GLU A 183 -7.72 8.14 -16.27
N ARG A 184 -8.73 8.07 -15.43
CA ARG A 184 -8.70 8.55 -14.05
C ARG A 184 -9.06 7.38 -13.13
N PRO A 185 -8.63 7.45 -11.86
CA PRO A 185 -9.24 6.67 -10.79
C PRO A 185 -10.77 6.80 -10.85
#